data_AF-A0A9D4Z9F8-F1
#
_entry.id   AF-A0A9D4Z9F8-F1
#
_cell.length_a   1.000
_cell.length_b   1.000
_cell.length_c   1.000
_cell.angle_alpha   90.00
_cell.angle_beta   90.00
_cell.angle_gamma   90.00
#
_symmetry.space_group_name_H-M   'P 1'
#
loop_
_entity.id
_entity.type
_entity.pdbx_description
1 polymer ?
#
loop_
_entity_poly.entity_id
_entity_poly.type
_entity_poly.pdbx_seq_one_letter_code
_entity_poly.pdbx_strand_id
1 'polypeptide(L)'
;MESELLKFGSRSDETDKRSAWYLEYTENMKALDNQLHSIMKQIDVLREETQANRASEQDSIDQRIGWLMAELDTGGNVRMEAGSIERTWFKNCIELVASTFLIQDFAPFGIIGVSARKVTRIYNKFLQDRFENHIENRAYGVKKEACFGCGEMGHRIKDC
;
A
#
# COMPACT_ATOMS: atom_id res chain seq x y z
N MET A 1 -47.17 -77.37 -28.99
CA MET A 1 -45.77 -77.53 -28.55
C MET A 1 -44.94 -76.75 -29.55
N GLU A 2 -44.82 -75.45 -29.30
CA GLU A 2 -43.62 -74.76 -28.77
C GLU A 2 -42.99 -74.00 -29.96
N SER A 3 -43.47 -72.80 -30.30
CA SER A 3 -43.06 -71.51 -29.75
C SER A 3 -41.55 -71.30 -29.67
N GLU A 4 -40.85 -71.41 -30.80
CA GLU A 4 -39.55 -70.75 -30.96
C GLU A 4 -39.76 -69.25 -31.20
N LEU A 5 -40.00 -68.55 -30.09
CA LEU A 5 -39.77 -67.11 -29.97
C LEU A 5 -38.28 -66.86 -30.25
N LEU A 6 -38.01 -66.37 -31.46
CA LEU A 6 -36.78 -65.67 -31.82
C LEU A 6 -36.34 -64.75 -30.68
N LYS A 7 -35.23 -65.10 -30.01
CA LYS A 7 -34.50 -64.16 -29.16
C LYS A 7 -33.84 -63.12 -30.07
N PHE A 8 -34.61 -62.12 -30.49
CA PHE A 8 -34.10 -60.85 -30.98
C PHE A 8 -33.56 -60.05 -29.79
N GLY A 9 -32.41 -60.48 -29.27
CA GLY A 9 -31.56 -59.70 -28.38
C GLY A 9 -30.74 -58.70 -29.20
N SER A 10 -31.40 -57.59 -29.53
CA SER A 10 -30.86 -56.22 -29.60
C SER A 10 -29.41 -55.98 -30.09
N ARG A 11 -29.19 -56.11 -31.41
CA ARG A 11 -28.09 -55.43 -32.12
C ARG A 11 -28.14 -53.88 -32.01
N SER A 12 -29.28 -53.32 -31.59
CA SER A 12 -29.48 -51.89 -31.29
C SER A 12 -28.94 -51.48 -29.91
N ASP A 13 -28.95 -52.37 -28.92
CA ASP A 13 -28.59 -52.06 -27.52
C ASP A 13 -27.07 -51.95 -27.34
N GLU A 14 -26.30 -52.63 -28.18
CA GLU A 14 -24.83 -52.55 -28.19
C GLU A 14 -24.31 -51.33 -28.95
N THR A 15 -25.05 -50.86 -29.96
CA THR A 15 -24.79 -49.60 -30.66
C THR A 15 -25.19 -48.39 -29.82
N ASP A 16 -26.30 -48.47 -29.07
CA ASP A 16 -26.76 -47.42 -28.16
C ASP A 16 -25.78 -47.22 -26.99
N LYS A 17 -25.25 -48.31 -26.43
CA LYS A 17 -24.19 -48.25 -25.39
C LYS A 17 -22.90 -47.63 -25.90
N ARG A 18 -22.49 -47.95 -27.13
CA ARG A 18 -21.32 -47.31 -27.76
C ARG A 18 -21.56 -45.81 -28.00
N SER A 19 -22.72 -45.41 -28.52
CA SER A 19 -23.02 -43.99 -28.72
C SER A 19 -23.11 -43.22 -27.41
N ALA A 20 -23.69 -43.83 -26.36
CA ALA A 20 -23.73 -43.24 -25.02
C ALA A 20 -22.32 -43.06 -24.44
N TRP A 21 -21.45 -44.06 -24.57
CA TRP A 21 -20.06 -43.97 -24.12
C TRP A 21 -19.26 -42.89 -24.86
N TYR A 22 -19.44 -42.77 -26.19
CA TYR A 22 -18.79 -41.69 -26.95
C TYR A 22 -19.30 -40.31 -26.54
N LEU A 23 -20.61 -40.17 -26.26
CA LEU A 23 -21.17 -38.91 -25.80
C LEU A 23 -20.60 -38.52 -24.43
N GLU A 24 -20.61 -39.44 -23.45
CA GLU A 24 -20.03 -39.25 -22.13
C GLU A 24 -18.53 -38.90 -22.20
N TYR A 25 -17.76 -39.60 -23.06
CA TYR A 25 -16.36 -39.28 -23.29
C TYR A 25 -16.17 -37.85 -23.83
N THR A 26 -16.99 -37.43 -24.79
CA THR A 26 -16.90 -36.06 -25.33
C THR A 26 -17.31 -34.99 -24.33
N GLU A 27 -18.30 -35.26 -23.47
CA GLU A 27 -18.68 -34.38 -22.38
C GLU A 27 -17.56 -34.25 -21.34
N ASN A 28 -16.95 -35.37 -20.97
CA ASN A 28 -15.79 -35.40 -20.07
C ASN A 28 -14.59 -34.63 -20.67
N MET A 29 -14.33 -34.76 -21.97
CA MET A 29 -13.28 -34.00 -22.66
C MET A 29 -13.56 -32.50 -22.67
N LYS A 30 -14.82 -32.09 -22.91
CA LYS A 30 -15.22 -30.67 -22.82
C LYS A 30 -15.09 -30.14 -21.39
N ALA A 31 -15.48 -30.94 -20.40
CA ALA A 31 -15.36 -30.56 -18.99
C ALA A 31 -13.88 -30.35 -18.61
N LEU A 32 -12.99 -31.24 -19.06
CA LEU A 32 -11.55 -31.12 -18.84
C LEU A 32 -10.96 -29.89 -19.54
N ASP A 33 -11.36 -29.63 -20.78
CA ASP A 33 -10.92 -28.44 -21.53
C ASP A 33 -11.36 -27.14 -20.83
N ASN A 34 -12.60 -27.08 -20.35
CA ASN A 34 -13.09 -25.95 -19.56
C ASN A 34 -12.31 -25.77 -18.25
N GLN A 35 -11.94 -26.87 -17.58
CA GLN A 35 -11.08 -26.81 -16.39
C GLN A 35 -9.69 -26.29 -16.72
N LEU A 36 -9.10 -26.75 -17.83
CA LEU A 36 -7.79 -26.28 -18.29
C LEU A 36 -7.82 -24.78 -18.59
N HIS A 37 -8.84 -24.30 -19.31
CA HIS A 37 -9.03 -22.87 -19.56
C HIS A 37 -9.21 -22.05 -18.28
N SER A 38 -9.99 -22.58 -17.33
CA SER A 38 -10.19 -21.94 -16.02
C SER A 38 -8.87 -21.80 -15.25
N ILE A 39 -8.07 -22.87 -15.19
CA ILE A 39 -6.76 -22.87 -14.53
C ILE A 39 -5.80 -21.92 -15.23
N MET A 40 -5.75 -21.91 -16.57
CA MET A 40 -4.91 -20.98 -17.33
C MET A 40 -5.26 -19.52 -17.00
N LYS A 41 -6.55 -19.19 -16.95
CA LYS A 41 -7.01 -17.85 -16.56
C LYS A 41 -6.58 -17.48 -15.14
N GLN A 42 -6.67 -18.42 -14.20
CA GLN A 42 -6.19 -18.19 -12.83
C GLN A 42 -4.68 -17.93 -12.76
N ILE A 43 -3.88 -18.65 -13.56
CA ILE A 43 -2.43 -18.44 -13.63
C ILE A 43 -2.11 -17.02 -14.14
N ASP A 44 -2.83 -16.54 -15.16
CA ASP A 44 -2.59 -15.20 -15.71
C ASP A 44 -2.94 -14.10 -14.71
N VAL A 45 -4.08 -14.21 -14.01
CA VAL A 45 -4.44 -13.29 -12.92
C VAL A 45 -3.36 -13.27 -11.83
N LEU A 46 -2.91 -14.45 -11.39
CA LEU A 46 -1.87 -14.53 -10.36
C LEU A 46 -0.53 -13.93 -10.82
N ARG A 47 -0.19 -14.04 -12.11
CA ARG A 47 1.01 -13.42 -12.68
C ARG A 47 0.91 -11.89 -12.65
N GLU A 48 -0.24 -11.35 -13.05
CA GLU A 48 -0.48 -9.90 -13.03
C GLU A 48 -0.40 -9.34 -11.60
N GLU A 49 -1.05 -10.00 -10.64
CA GLU A 49 -0.98 -9.64 -9.21
C GLU A 49 0.46 -9.72 -8.69
N THR A 50 1.19 -10.79 -9.02
CA THR A 50 2.59 -10.96 -8.60
C THR A 50 3.47 -9.87 -9.19
N GLN A 51 3.26 -9.50 -10.46
CA GLN A 51 4.03 -8.44 -11.11
C GLN A 51 3.74 -7.07 -10.46
N ALA A 52 2.47 -6.77 -10.18
CA ALA A 52 2.09 -5.53 -9.50
C ALA A 52 2.69 -5.44 -8.08
N ASN A 53 2.66 -6.54 -7.33
CA ASN A 53 3.26 -6.61 -5.99
C ASN A 53 4.78 -6.38 -6.05
N ARG A 54 5.48 -7.05 -6.98
CA ARG A 54 6.92 -6.85 -7.17
C ARG A 54 7.28 -5.41 -7.52
N ALA A 55 6.50 -4.75 -8.38
CA ALA A 55 6.72 -3.35 -8.70
C ALA A 55 6.54 -2.45 -7.47
N SER A 56 5.46 -2.66 -6.70
CA SER A 56 5.23 -1.91 -5.47
C SER A 56 6.29 -2.15 -4.38
N GLU A 57 6.81 -3.38 -4.29
CA GLU A 57 7.91 -3.72 -3.37
C GLU A 57 9.21 -3.04 -3.81
N GLN A 58 9.54 -3.08 -5.10
CA GLN A 58 10.73 -2.40 -5.64
C GLN A 58 10.68 -0.89 -5.37
N ASP A 59 9.54 -0.25 -5.60
CA ASP A 59 9.35 1.18 -5.29
C ASP A 59 9.61 1.48 -3.80
N SER A 60 9.21 0.57 -2.91
CA SER A 60 9.43 0.73 -1.46
C SER A 60 10.91 0.58 -1.07
N ILE A 61 11.64 -0.31 -1.77
CA ILE A 61 13.07 -0.53 -1.58
C ILE A 61 13.83 0.70 -2.06
N ASP A 62 13.55 1.18 -3.27
CA ASP A 62 14.22 2.34 -3.87
C ASP A 62 13.98 3.60 -3.03
N GLN A 63 12.75 3.78 -2.53
CA GLN A 63 12.43 4.84 -1.58
C GLN A 63 13.28 4.74 -0.31
N ARG A 64 13.43 3.54 0.26
CA ARG A 64 14.21 3.35 1.49
C ARG A 64 15.70 3.56 1.26
N ILE A 65 16.24 3.16 0.10
CA ILE A 65 17.61 3.48 -0.30
C ILE A 65 17.80 5.00 -0.34
N GLY A 66 16.89 5.72 -0.99
CA GLY A 66 16.92 7.19 -1.04
C GLY A 66 16.89 7.85 0.34
N TRP A 67 16.10 7.30 1.28
CA TRP A 67 16.08 7.79 2.67
C TRP A 67 17.41 7.57 3.38
N LEU A 68 18.02 6.40 3.22
CA LEU A 68 19.32 6.08 3.81
C LEU A 68 20.44 6.96 3.23
N MET A 69 20.39 7.25 1.92
CA MET A 69 21.32 8.19 1.28
C MET A 69 21.17 9.59 1.87
N ALA A 70 19.94 10.10 2.00
CA ALA A 70 19.70 11.41 2.61
C ALA A 70 20.15 11.49 4.08
N GLU A 71 19.96 10.41 4.84
CA GLU A 71 20.46 10.33 6.23
C GLU A 71 21.99 10.38 6.27
N LEU A 72 22.67 9.64 5.38
CA LEU A 72 24.12 9.64 5.27
C LEU A 72 24.66 11.02 4.86
N ASP A 73 24.10 11.62 3.80
CA ASP A 73 24.53 12.92 3.26
C ASP A 73 24.38 14.05 4.28
N THR A 74 23.41 13.93 5.19
CA THR A 74 23.17 14.90 6.25
C THR A 74 23.84 14.56 7.58
N GLY A 75 24.65 13.50 7.64
CA GLY A 75 25.33 13.03 8.85
C GLY A 75 24.36 12.62 9.96
N GLY A 76 23.19 12.10 9.61
CA GLY A 76 22.12 11.74 10.53
C GLY A 76 21.23 12.91 10.98
N ASN A 77 21.40 14.11 10.41
CA ASN A 77 20.54 15.24 10.76
C ASN A 77 19.09 15.03 10.27
N VAL A 78 18.91 14.46 9.08
CA VAL A 78 17.59 14.13 8.53
C VAL A 78 17.36 12.63 8.54
N ARG A 79 16.28 12.17 9.15
CA ARG A 79 15.84 10.75 9.14
C ARG A 79 14.38 10.66 8.74
N MET A 80 14.03 9.61 8.01
CA MET A 80 12.64 9.38 7.58
C MET A 80 12.12 8.07 8.17
N GLU A 81 10.88 8.07 8.63
CA GLU A 81 10.19 6.89 9.16
C GLU A 81 8.85 6.71 8.44
N ALA A 82 8.63 5.51 7.91
CA ALA A 82 7.35 5.13 7.33
C ALA A 82 6.30 4.99 8.45
N GLY A 83 5.11 5.51 8.19
CA GLY A 83 3.95 5.34 9.04
C GLY A 83 3.52 3.89 9.15
N SER A 84 3.15 3.49 10.36
CA SER A 84 2.53 2.20 10.64
C SER A 84 1.28 2.44 11.48
N ILE A 85 0.25 1.61 11.26
CA ILE A 85 -1.03 1.65 11.98
C ILE A 85 -0.80 1.44 13.50
N GLU A 86 0.30 0.82 13.89
CA GLU A 86 0.68 0.62 15.30
C GLU A 86 1.14 1.91 15.99
N ARG A 87 1.56 2.91 15.22
CA ARG A 87 2.07 4.18 15.75
C ARG A 87 0.90 5.12 16.05
N THR A 88 0.86 5.67 17.26
CA THR A 88 -0.15 6.67 17.65
C THR A 88 -0.09 7.92 16.78
N TRP A 89 1.11 8.43 16.47
CA TRP A 89 1.29 9.59 15.61
C TRP A 89 0.72 9.38 14.20
N PHE A 90 0.76 8.14 13.68
CA PHE A 90 0.19 7.82 12.37
C PHE A 90 -1.34 7.96 12.39
N LYS A 91 -2.00 7.37 13.39
CA LYS A 91 -3.46 7.46 13.56
C LYS A 91 -3.90 8.92 13.70
N ASN A 92 -3.21 9.68 14.55
CA ASN A 92 -3.50 11.10 14.75
C ASN A 92 -3.39 11.90 13.44
N CYS A 93 -2.39 11.62 12.60
CA CYS A 93 -2.26 12.27 11.30
C CYS A 93 -3.42 11.92 10.35
N ILE A 94 -3.83 10.65 10.29
CA ILE A 94 -4.97 10.20 9.48
C ILE A 94 -6.26 10.89 9.93
N GLU A 95 -6.53 10.90 11.24
CA GLU A 95 -7.71 11.53 11.84
C GLU A 95 -7.73 13.05 11.63
N LEU A 96 -6.57 13.71 11.72
CA LEU A 96 -6.44 15.13 11.45
C LEU A 96 -6.78 15.46 9.98
N VAL A 97 -6.25 14.69 9.03
CA VAL A 97 -6.56 14.87 7.59
C VAL A 97 -8.05 14.64 7.32
N ALA A 98 -8.64 13.61 7.92
CA ALA A 98 -10.06 13.32 7.75
C ALA A 98 -10.96 14.40 8.37
N SER A 99 -10.62 14.91 9.56
CA SER A 99 -11.43 15.91 10.28
C SER A 99 -11.36 17.31 9.67
N THR A 100 -10.26 17.63 8.98
CA THR A 100 -10.08 18.91 8.29
C THR A 100 -10.67 18.92 6.87
N PHE A 101 -11.10 17.76 6.35
CA PHE A 101 -11.69 17.66 5.02
C PHE A 101 -13.14 18.16 5.02
N LEU A 102 -13.40 19.24 4.29
CA LEU A 102 -14.74 19.80 4.10
C LEU A 102 -15.21 19.56 2.66
N ILE A 103 -16.24 18.73 2.49
CA ILE A 103 -16.78 18.39 1.16
C ILE A 103 -17.14 19.64 0.34
N GLN A 104 -17.61 20.70 0.99
CA GLN A 104 -18.01 21.94 0.32
C GLN A 104 -16.84 22.60 -0.44
N ASP A 105 -15.63 22.58 0.14
CA ASP A 105 -14.45 23.20 -0.45
C ASP A 105 -13.95 22.44 -1.69
N PHE A 106 -14.23 21.13 -1.74
CA PHE A 106 -13.76 20.26 -2.83
C PHE A 106 -14.85 19.82 -3.81
N ALA A 107 -16.10 20.23 -3.57
CA ALA A 107 -17.24 19.95 -4.46
C ALA A 107 -17.04 20.42 -5.91
N PRO A 108 -16.40 21.59 -6.20
CA PRO A 108 -16.11 22.01 -7.58
C PRO A 108 -15.22 21.03 -8.36
N PHE A 109 -14.46 20.18 -7.64
CA PHE A 109 -13.57 19.18 -8.22
C PHE A 109 -14.18 17.77 -8.24
N GLY A 110 -15.43 17.61 -7.77
CA GLY A 110 -16.09 16.30 -7.68
C GLY A 110 -15.51 15.37 -6.62
N ILE A 111 -14.75 15.89 -5.66
CA ILE A 111 -14.11 15.09 -4.61
C ILE A 111 -15.07 14.95 -3.43
N ILE A 112 -15.41 13.70 -3.11
CA ILE A 112 -16.37 13.35 -2.05
C ILE A 112 -15.70 12.90 -0.74
N GLY A 113 -14.38 12.67 -0.74
CA GLY A 113 -13.66 12.17 0.43
C GLY A 113 -12.15 12.15 0.23
N VAL A 114 -11.43 11.94 1.33
CA VAL A 114 -9.96 11.82 1.37
C VAL A 114 -9.55 10.56 2.12
N SER A 115 -8.50 9.88 1.63
CA SER A 115 -7.90 8.73 2.31
C SER A 115 -6.38 8.80 2.14
N ALA A 116 -5.65 8.91 3.25
CA ALA A 116 -4.20 8.94 3.20
C ALA A 116 -3.64 7.53 3.04
N ARG A 117 -2.96 7.27 1.91
CA ARG A 117 -2.38 5.96 1.57
C ARG A 117 -1.06 5.67 2.27
N LYS A 118 -0.23 6.70 2.44
CA LYS A 118 1.10 6.62 3.06
C LYS A 118 1.31 7.88 3.87
N VAL A 119 1.93 7.75 5.04
CA VAL A 119 2.37 8.88 5.87
C VAL A 119 3.84 8.63 6.18
N THR A 120 4.66 9.66 5.99
CA THR A 120 6.10 9.60 6.29
C THR A 120 6.43 10.67 7.31
N ARG A 121 7.04 10.28 8.42
CA ARG A 121 7.54 11.21 9.43
C ARG A 121 8.98 11.58 9.09
N ILE A 122 9.25 12.88 9.04
CA ILE A 122 10.58 13.43 8.81
C ILE A 122 11.09 13.95 10.15
N TYR A 123 12.22 13.41 10.60
CA TYR A 123 12.98 13.91 11.73
C TYR A 123 14.10 14.78 11.20
N ASN A 124 14.20 16.01 11.71
CA ASN A 124 15.32 16.90 11.42
C ASN A 124 15.81 17.49 12.74
N LYS A 125 16.95 16.99 13.24
CA LYS A 125 17.45 17.37 14.56
C LYS A 125 17.76 18.86 14.63
N PHE A 126 18.44 19.40 13.62
CA PHE A 126 18.77 20.81 13.55
C PHE A 126 17.53 21.72 13.55
N LEU A 127 16.49 21.38 12.78
CA LEU A 127 15.25 22.16 12.75
C LEU A 127 14.48 22.02 14.06
N GLN A 128 14.49 20.84 14.67
CA GLN A 128 13.89 20.62 15.98
C GLN A 128 14.58 21.48 17.04
N ASP A 129 15.90 21.42 17.15
CA ASP A 129 16.68 22.22 18.09
C ASP A 129 16.42 23.73 17.88
N ARG A 130 16.38 24.18 16.62
CA ARG A 130 16.09 25.59 16.29
C ARG A 130 14.67 25.99 16.68
N PHE A 131 13.69 25.10 16.47
CA PHE A 131 12.30 25.35 16.81
C PHE A 131 12.10 25.42 18.33
N GLU A 132 12.67 24.48 19.07
CA GLU A 132 12.64 24.44 20.54
C GLU A 132 13.28 25.70 21.12
N ASN A 133 14.48 26.07 20.67
CA ASN A 133 15.12 27.33 21.08
C ASN A 133 14.26 28.57 20.81
N HIS A 134 13.58 28.63 19.67
CA HIS A 134 12.73 29.77 19.34
C HIS A 134 11.46 29.81 20.20
N ILE A 135 10.87 28.65 20.51
CA ILE A 135 9.73 28.58 21.44
C ILE A 135 10.16 28.97 22.85
N GLU A 136 11.28 28.45 23.35
CA GLU A 136 11.78 28.79 24.68
C GLU A 136 12.06 30.29 24.82
N ASN A 137 12.69 30.90 23.83
CA ASN A 137 12.92 32.35 23.79
C ASN A 137 11.61 33.16 23.80
N ARG A 138 10.51 32.62 23.23
CA ARG A 138 9.20 33.27 23.27
C ARG A 138 8.44 33.00 24.57
N ALA A 139 8.55 31.79 25.12
CA ALA A 139 7.79 31.34 26.29
C ALA A 139 8.40 31.83 27.61
N TYR A 140 9.72 31.88 27.71
CA TYR A 140 10.45 32.27 28.92
C TYR A 140 11.13 33.64 28.80
N GLY A 141 11.02 34.29 27.64
CA GLY A 141 11.79 35.49 27.29
C GLY A 141 13.26 35.16 27.03
N VAL A 142 13.92 35.97 26.21
CA VAL A 142 15.38 35.87 26.04
C VAL A 142 16.01 36.12 27.40
N LYS A 143 16.70 35.12 27.99
CA LYS A 143 17.61 35.38 29.10
C LYS A 143 18.60 36.42 28.60
N LYS A 144 18.49 37.65 29.11
CA LYS A 144 19.47 38.70 28.83
C LYS A 144 20.77 38.26 29.47
N GLU A 145 21.62 37.59 28.71
CA GLU A 145 23.00 37.39 29.12
C GLU A 145 23.69 38.77 29.09
N ALA A 146 24.61 38.99 30.02
CA ALA A 146 25.42 40.20 30.03
C ALA A 146 26.30 40.24 28.79
N CYS A 147 26.36 41.39 28.12
CA CYS A 147 27.28 41.58 26.99
C CYS A 147 28.71 41.34 27.46
N PHE A 148 29.46 40.47 26.77
CA PHE A 148 30.86 40.17 27.10
C PHE A 148 31.81 41.37 26.98
N GLY A 149 31.40 42.45 26.29
CA GLY A 149 32.21 43.67 26.12
C GLY A 149 32.04 44.70 27.24
N CYS A 150 30.79 45.06 27.58
CA CYS A 150 30.49 46.12 28.56
C CYS A 150 29.78 45.63 29.84
N GLY A 151 29.36 44.36 29.90
CA GLY A 151 28.63 43.79 31.02
C GLY A 151 27.15 44.19 31.12
N GLU A 152 26.65 45.08 30.24
CA GLU A 152 25.23 45.46 30.27
C GLU A 152 24.33 44.41 29.62
N MET A 153 23.09 44.32 30.09
CA MET A 153 22.14 43.28 29.71
C MET A 153 21.40 43.59 28.41
N GLY A 154 21.29 42.61 27.52
CA GLY A 154 20.28 42.61 26.47
C GLY A 154 20.68 43.18 25.11
N HIS A 155 21.97 43.27 24.80
CA HIS A 155 22.48 43.53 23.45
C HIS A 155 23.67 42.59 23.14
N ARG A 156 24.00 42.39 21.85
CA ARG A 156 25.18 41.58 21.46
C ARG A 156 26.42 42.47 21.41
N ILE A 157 27.62 41.87 21.51
CA ILE A 157 28.90 42.60 21.47
C ILE A 157 29.10 43.47 20.21
N LYS A 158 28.45 43.12 19.11
CA LYS A 158 28.45 43.89 17.86
C LYS A 158 27.58 45.16 17.89
N ASP A 159 26.67 45.24 18.87
CA ASP A 159 25.72 46.32 19.10
C ASP A 159 26.13 47.15 20.34
N CYS A 160 27.36 46.95 20.84
CA CYS A 160 27.96 47.60 22.00
C CYS A 160 28.71 48.88 21.61
#